data_AF-A0A431WW73-F1
#
_entry.id   AF-A0A431WW73-F1
#
_cell.length_a   1.000
_cell.length_b   1.000
_cell.length_c   1.000
_cell.angle_alpha   90.00
_cell.angle_beta   90.00
_cell.angle_gamma   90.00
#
_symmetry.space_group_name_H-M   'P 1'
#
loop_
_entity.id
_entity.type
_entity.pdbx_description
1 polymer ?
#
loop_
_entity_poly.entity_id
_entity_poly.type
_entity_poly.pdbx_seq_one_letter_code
_entity_poly.pdbx_strand_id
1 'polypeptide(L)'
;MPELEAKIKAKEVELNAELLDLHDSKESIEKAILNFRHQEKNIGSLKQELDTLKQQLTKTKNPAQPLSARVNESKIGEDTDDEPCTCVFNKNRKWNPEKVIWNDHFWECAKWKDDGTCAEVQIIKDLIIE
;
A
#
# COMPACT_ATOMS: atom_id res chain seq x y z
N MET A 1 -30.74 60.67 23.70
CA MET A 1 -29.57 59.88 24.16
C MET A 1 -29.87 58.42 24.53
N PRO A 2 -31.00 58.03 25.18
CA PRO A 2 -31.17 56.63 25.64
C PRO A 2 -31.24 55.59 24.51
N GLU A 3 -31.71 55.98 23.32
CA GLU A 3 -31.74 55.08 22.15
C GLU A 3 -30.34 54.71 21.66
N LEU A 4 -29.38 55.64 21.74
CA LEU A 4 -28.00 55.38 21.31
C LEU A 4 -27.30 54.44 22.29
N GLU A 5 -27.52 54.64 23.60
CA GLU A 5 -27.01 53.77 24.66
C GLU A 5 -27.55 52.34 24.54
N ALA A 6 -28.84 52.18 24.19
CA ALA A 6 -29.44 50.87 23.97
C ALA A 6 -28.81 50.15 22.75
N LYS A 7 -28.54 50.88 21.66
CA LYS A 7 -27.89 50.31 20.46
C LYS A 7 -26.44 49.88 20.75
N ILE A 8 -25.70 50.67 21.53
CA ILE A 8 -24.33 50.32 21.94
C ILE A 8 -24.32 49.04 22.77
N LYS A 9 -25.20 48.94 23.78
CA LYS A 9 -25.31 47.72 24.61
C LYS A 9 -25.69 46.49 23.81
N ALA A 10 -26.62 46.62 22.85
CA ALA A 10 -27.00 45.50 21.98
C ALA A 10 -25.80 45.00 21.16
N LYS A 11 -24.97 45.92 20.63
CA LYS A 11 -23.75 45.57 19.91
C LYS A 11 -22.66 44.97 20.79
N GLU A 12 -22.52 45.42 22.04
CA GLU A 12 -21.62 44.78 23.00
C GLU A 12 -22.02 43.32 23.28
N VAL A 13 -23.33 43.04 23.43
CA VAL A 13 -23.82 41.67 23.66
C VAL A 13 -23.55 40.78 22.45
N GLU A 14 -23.84 41.27 21.24
CA GLU A 14 -23.58 40.54 19.99
C GLU A 14 -22.08 40.23 19.83
N LEU A 15 -21.22 41.22 20.03
CA LEU A 15 -19.77 41.05 19.95
C LEU A 15 -19.23 40.06 20.98
N ASN A 16 -19.75 40.10 22.22
CA ASN A 16 -19.34 39.16 23.26
C ASN A 16 -19.77 37.71 22.96
N ALA A 17 -20.92 37.52 22.31
CA ALA A 17 -21.37 36.19 21.88
C ALA A 17 -20.45 35.62 20.78
N GLU A 18 -20.13 36.42 19.76
CA GLU A 18 -19.19 36.01 18.70
C GLU A 18 -17.79 35.68 19.27
N LEU A 19 -17.35 36.43 20.28
CA LEU A 19 -16.06 36.21 20.93
C LEU A 19 -16.00 34.88 21.70
N LEU A 20 -17.13 34.44 22.27
CA LEU A 20 -17.26 33.14 22.92
C LEU A 20 -17.20 31.99 21.90
N ASP A 21 -17.94 32.10 20.80
CA ASP A 21 -17.96 31.09 19.73
C ASP A 21 -16.56 30.93 19.08
N LEU A 22 -15.83 32.04 18.92
CA LEU A 22 -14.45 32.03 18.45
C LEU A 22 -13.50 31.35 19.44
N HIS A 23 -13.71 31.53 20.75
CA HIS A 23 -12.91 30.88 21.77
C HIS A 23 -13.09 29.35 21.73
N ASP A 24 -14.31 28.87 21.63
CA ASP A 24 -14.62 27.44 21.55
C ASP A 24 -14.06 26.82 20.27
N SER A 25 -14.19 27.54 19.15
CA SER A 25 -13.59 27.15 17.87
C SER A 25 -12.07 27.06 17.95
N LYS A 26 -11.42 28.03 18.60
CA LYS A 26 -9.97 28.02 18.84
C LYS A 26 -9.55 26.79 19.65
N GLU A 27 -10.25 26.48 20.74
CA GLU A 27 -9.93 25.31 21.57
C GLU A 27 -10.06 24.00 20.77
N SER A 28 -11.10 23.89 19.93
CA SER A 28 -11.26 22.74 19.04
C SER A 28 -10.12 22.60 18.03
N ILE A 29 -9.66 23.71 17.46
CA ILE A 29 -8.52 23.73 16.51
C ILE A 29 -7.22 23.32 17.22
N GLU A 30 -6.97 23.82 18.43
CA GLU A 30 -5.77 23.46 19.20
C GLU A 30 -5.73 21.96 19.53
N LYS A 31 -6.87 21.37 19.90
CA LYS A 31 -7.00 19.91 20.09
C LYS A 31 -6.72 19.13 18.80
N ALA A 32 -7.24 19.60 17.66
CA ALA A 32 -6.99 18.98 16.37
C ALA A 32 -5.50 19.00 15.99
N ILE A 33 -4.82 20.14 16.21
CA ILE A 33 -3.38 20.28 15.95
C ILE A 33 -2.55 19.29 16.78
N LEU A 34 -2.89 19.12 18.06
CA LEU A 34 -2.21 18.15 18.92
C LEU A 34 -2.39 16.71 18.42
N ASN A 35 -3.60 16.36 17.97
CA ASN A 35 -3.87 15.05 17.39
C ASN A 35 -3.06 14.81 16.11
N PHE A 36 -3.04 15.78 15.19
CA PHE A 36 -2.25 15.65 13.96
C PHE A 36 -0.75 15.46 14.24
N ARG A 37 -0.17 16.22 15.18
CA ARG A 37 1.23 16.03 15.60
C ARG A 37 1.50 14.63 16.16
N HIS A 38 0.53 14.04 16.86
CA HIS A 38 0.65 12.67 17.34
C HIS A 38 0.62 11.66 16.18
N GLN A 39 -0.29 11.85 15.22
CA GLN A 39 -0.36 11.02 14.02
C GLN A 39 0.93 11.07 13.19
N GLU A 40 1.55 12.24 13.03
CA GLU A 40 2.84 12.39 12.32
C GLU A 40 3.96 11.55 12.97
N LYS A 41 4.00 11.49 14.30
CA LYS A 41 4.98 10.64 15.02
C LYS A 41 4.75 9.16 14.73
N ASN A 42 3.49 8.72 14.71
CA ASN A 42 3.15 7.33 14.41
C ASN A 42 3.53 6.96 12.97
N ILE A 43 3.27 7.85 12.00
CA ILE A 43 3.71 7.66 10.61
C ILE A 43 5.24 7.56 10.53
N GLY A 44 5.97 8.39 11.29
CA GLY A 44 7.43 8.33 11.37
C GLY A 44 7.93 6.96 11.86
N SER A 45 7.34 6.42 12.93
CA SER A 45 7.68 5.09 13.46
C SER A 45 7.43 3.99 12.44
N LEU A 46 6.25 4.00 11.81
CA LEU A 46 5.89 2.99 10.81
C LEU A 46 6.81 3.01 9.58
N LYS A 47 7.24 4.20 9.15
CA LYS A 47 8.23 4.32 8.06
C LYS A 47 9.57 3.67 8.43
N GLN A 48 10.04 3.90 9.66
CA GLN A 48 11.28 3.28 10.15
C GLN A 48 11.18 1.75 10.26
N GLU A 49 10.05 1.23 10.71
CA GLU A 49 9.78 -0.21 10.73
C GLU A 49 9.76 -0.80 9.32
N LEU A 50 9.12 -0.12 8.36
CA LEU A 50 9.10 -0.52 6.96
C LEU A 50 10.52 -0.62 6.37
N ASP A 51 11.36 0.38 6.62
CA ASP A 51 12.75 0.39 6.15
C ASP A 51 13.57 -0.73 6.79
N THR A 52 13.33 -1.01 8.07
CA THR A 52 13.98 -2.13 8.78
C THR A 52 13.59 -3.47 8.18
N LEU A 53 12.30 -3.70 7.91
CA LEU A 53 11.81 -4.92 7.28
C LEU A 53 12.34 -5.10 5.86
N LYS A 54 12.40 -4.02 5.08
CA LYS A 54 13.01 -4.05 3.74
C LYS A 54 14.48 -4.44 3.80
N GLN A 55 15.25 -3.91 4.75
CA GLN A 55 16.65 -4.28 4.95
C GLN A 55 16.81 -5.74 5.41
N GLN A 56 15.90 -6.26 6.21
CA GLN A 56 15.92 -7.68 6.59
C GLN A 56 15.66 -8.56 5.37
N LEU A 57 14.65 -8.22 4.56
CA LEU A 57 14.32 -8.96 3.34
C LEU A 57 15.51 -9.03 2.36
N THR A 58 16.23 -7.92 2.18
CA THR A 58 17.42 -7.91 1.31
C THR A 58 18.58 -8.72 1.89
N LYS A 59 18.75 -8.78 3.21
CA LYS A 59 19.76 -9.62 3.88
C LYS A 59 19.43 -11.11 3.81
N THR A 60 18.16 -11.49 3.89
CA THR A 60 17.71 -12.88 3.75
C THR A 60 17.75 -13.37 2.28
N LYS A 61 17.82 -12.44 1.31
CA LYS A 61 17.94 -12.75 -0.13
C LYS A 61 19.38 -13.01 -0.59
N ASN A 62 20.34 -13.20 0.32
CA ASN A 62 21.66 -13.74 -0.05
C ASN A 62 21.62 -15.28 -0.08
N PRO A 63 21.95 -15.91 -1.22
CA PRO A 63 21.71 -17.33 -1.46
C PRO A 63 22.68 -18.21 -0.68
N ALA A 64 22.18 -19.37 -0.25
CA ALA A 64 22.99 -20.45 0.26
C ALA A 64 24.09 -20.85 -0.74
N GLN A 65 25.24 -21.24 -0.19
CA GLN A 65 26.44 -21.72 -0.88
C GLN A 65 26.21 -22.96 -1.78
N PRO A 66 27.18 -23.29 -2.67
CA PRO A 66 26.93 -23.84 -3.99
C PRO A 66 26.81 -25.36 -3.98
N LEU A 67 25.73 -25.86 -4.58
CA LEU A 67 25.66 -27.22 -5.10
C LEU A 67 25.58 -27.14 -6.63
N SER A 68 26.76 -27.26 -7.23
CA SER A 68 27.06 -27.95 -8.49
C SER A 68 26.08 -27.80 -9.66
N ALA A 69 26.67 -27.31 -10.77
CA ALA A 69 26.29 -27.49 -12.17
C ALA A 69 25.40 -26.40 -12.80
N ARG A 70 26.08 -25.54 -13.59
CA ARG A 70 25.62 -24.91 -14.85
C ARG A 70 24.10 -24.77 -15.02
N VAL A 71 23.55 -23.60 -14.71
CA VAL A 71 22.57 -22.89 -15.56
C VAL A 71 22.73 -21.39 -15.26
N ASN A 72 22.70 -20.56 -16.30
CA ASN A 72 22.80 -19.10 -16.20
C ASN A 72 21.61 -18.54 -15.40
N GLU A 73 21.86 -17.92 -14.24
CA GLU A 73 20.83 -17.26 -13.42
C GLU A 73 20.75 -15.77 -13.79
N SER A 74 19.91 -15.43 -14.77
CA SER A 74 19.30 -14.09 -14.81
C SER A 74 18.41 -13.93 -13.58
N LYS A 75 18.40 -12.77 -12.92
CA LYS A 75 17.45 -12.53 -11.83
C LYS A 75 16.04 -12.61 -12.40
N ILE A 76 15.19 -13.39 -11.74
CA ILE A 76 13.76 -13.46 -12.03
C ILE A 76 13.16 -12.04 -12.01
N GLY A 77 12.64 -11.59 -13.15
CA GLY A 77 12.01 -10.27 -13.33
C GLY A 77 12.98 -9.13 -13.61
N GLU A 78 14.22 -9.42 -14.02
CA GLU A 78 15.14 -8.42 -14.58
C GLU A 78 14.77 -8.09 -16.04
N ASP A 79 14.20 -9.08 -16.75
CA ASP A 79 13.68 -8.93 -18.11
C ASP A 79 12.15 -8.87 -18.09
N THR A 80 11.58 -7.86 -18.75
CA THR A 80 10.11 -7.69 -18.89
C THR A 80 9.45 -8.80 -19.69
N ASP A 81 10.24 -9.59 -20.42
CA ASP A 81 9.81 -10.72 -21.22
C ASP A 81 9.93 -12.07 -20.47
N ASP A 82 10.33 -12.04 -19.19
CA ASP A 82 10.41 -13.25 -18.35
C ASP A 82 9.01 -13.84 -18.10
N GLU A 83 8.85 -15.12 -18.45
CA GLU A 83 7.63 -15.90 -18.19
C GLU A 83 7.67 -16.61 -16.82
N PRO A 84 6.52 -16.77 -16.14
CA PRO A 84 6.47 -17.51 -14.88
C PRO A 84 6.73 -19.00 -15.08
N CYS A 85 7.40 -19.63 -14.12
CA CYS A 85 7.61 -21.08 -14.14
C CYS A 85 6.30 -21.86 -14.25
N THR A 86 6.23 -22.83 -15.17
CA THR A 86 5.10 -23.77 -15.31
C THR A 86 4.80 -24.53 -14.01
N CYS A 87 5.78 -24.69 -13.13
CA CYS A 87 5.67 -25.32 -11.81
C CYS A 87 4.72 -24.62 -10.82
N VAL A 88 4.34 -23.37 -11.11
CA VAL A 88 3.34 -22.60 -10.35
C VAL A 88 1.92 -23.13 -10.61
N PHE A 89 1.68 -23.71 -11.79
CA PHE A 89 0.39 -24.20 -12.24
C PHE A 89 0.31 -25.74 -12.11
N ASN A 90 -0.54 -26.23 -11.22
CA ASN A 90 -0.79 -27.66 -11.05
C ASN A 90 -2.22 -27.93 -10.56
N LYS A 91 -3.07 -28.48 -11.45
CA LYS A 91 -4.49 -28.73 -11.20
C LYS A 91 -4.78 -29.79 -10.11
N ASN A 92 -3.76 -30.54 -9.69
CA ASN A 92 -3.87 -31.54 -8.64
C ASN A 92 -3.57 -30.99 -7.24
N ARG A 93 -3.15 -29.73 -7.11
CA ARG A 93 -2.91 -29.09 -5.81
C ARG A 93 -4.21 -28.53 -5.22
N LYS A 94 -4.38 -28.66 -3.90
CA LYS A 94 -5.48 -28.03 -3.14
C LYS A 94 -5.53 -26.52 -3.33
N TRP A 95 -4.37 -25.90 -3.50
CA TRP A 95 -4.23 -24.50 -3.89
C TRP A 95 -3.57 -24.46 -5.25
N ASN A 96 -4.37 -24.21 -6.28
CA ASN A 96 -3.93 -24.04 -7.65
C ASN A 96 -4.54 -22.73 -8.17
N PRO A 97 -3.78 -21.64 -8.22
CA PRO A 97 -4.28 -20.41 -8.81
C PRO A 97 -4.55 -20.65 -10.30
N GLU A 98 -5.77 -20.34 -10.77
CA GLU A 98 -6.12 -20.43 -12.20
C GLU A 98 -5.28 -19.46 -13.04
N LYS A 99 -4.90 -18.32 -12.44
CA LYS A 99 -4.04 -17.29 -13.01
C LYS A 99 -3.11 -16.70 -11.95
N VAL A 100 -1.93 -16.23 -12.36
CA VAL A 100 -0.98 -15.53 -11.49
C VAL A 100 -0.57 -14.20 -12.09
N ILE A 101 -0.19 -13.25 -11.26
CA ILE A 101 0.37 -11.97 -11.70
C ILE A 101 1.90 -12.11 -11.71
N TRP A 102 2.53 -11.81 -12.84
CA TRP A 102 3.98 -11.86 -13.03
C TRP A 102 4.39 -10.77 -14.02
N ASN A 103 5.35 -9.91 -13.64
CA ASN A 103 5.76 -8.73 -14.41
C ASN A 103 4.57 -7.89 -14.89
N ASP A 104 3.64 -7.56 -13.98
CA ASP A 104 2.42 -6.76 -14.23
C ASP A 104 1.43 -7.34 -15.27
N HIS A 105 1.63 -8.58 -15.71
CA HIS A 105 0.72 -9.30 -16.58
C HIS A 105 0.05 -10.45 -15.84
N PHE A 106 -1.17 -10.79 -16.25
CA PHE A 106 -1.80 -12.04 -15.84
C PHE A 106 -1.34 -13.17 -16.74
N TRP A 107 -0.95 -14.28 -16.12
CA TRP A 107 -0.53 -15.48 -16.81
C TRP A 107 -1.38 -16.67 -16.39
N GLU A 108 -1.60 -17.59 -17.32
CA GLU A 108 -2.27 -18.87 -17.10
C GLU A 108 -1.51 -20.02 -17.77
N CYS A 109 -1.91 -21.25 -17.45
CA CYS A 109 -1.39 -22.42 -18.14
C CYS A 109 -2.08 -22.58 -19.50
N ALA A 110 -1.31 -22.48 -20.59
CA ALA A 110 -1.79 -22.70 -21.96
C ALA A 110 -2.01 -24.19 -22.24
N LYS A 111 -1.17 -25.06 -21.68
CA LYS A 111 -1.18 -26.51 -21.96
C LYS A 111 -0.94 -27.35 -20.72
N TRP A 112 -1.93 -28.16 -20.36
CA TRP A 112 -1.82 -29.11 -19.26
C TRP A 112 -1.28 -30.47 -19.73
N LYS A 113 -0.50 -31.11 -18.87
CA LYS A 113 -0.14 -32.52 -19.00
C LYS A 113 -1.18 -33.42 -18.32
N ASP A 114 -1.10 -34.72 -18.63
CA ASP A 114 -1.98 -35.75 -18.06
C ASP A 114 -1.79 -35.89 -16.54
N ASP A 115 -0.56 -35.67 -16.07
CA ASP A 115 -0.20 -35.66 -14.64
C ASP A 115 -0.68 -34.40 -13.89
N GLY A 116 -1.39 -33.50 -14.57
CA GLY A 116 -1.94 -32.27 -14.03
C GLY A 116 -0.94 -31.13 -13.80
N THR A 117 0.32 -31.30 -14.19
CA THR A 117 1.30 -30.21 -14.26
C THR A 117 1.12 -29.39 -15.54
N CYS A 118 1.53 -28.13 -15.51
CA CYS A 118 1.55 -27.30 -16.69
C CYS A 118 2.78 -27.59 -17.57
N ALA A 119 2.58 -27.60 -18.89
CA ALA A 119 3.63 -27.74 -19.89
C ALA A 119 4.08 -26.39 -20.46
N GLU A 120 3.17 -25.42 -20.55
CA GLU A 120 3.39 -24.14 -21.24
C GLU A 120 2.47 -23.07 -20.65
N VAL A 121 2.98 -21.84 -20.49
CA VAL A 121 2.24 -20.69 -19.96
C VAL A 121 1.93 -19.69 -21.06
N GLN A 122 0.90 -18.87 -20.86
CA GLN A 122 0.58 -17.76 -21.76
C GLN A 122 0.07 -16.53 -21.01
N ILE A 123 0.28 -15.36 -21.61
CA ILE A 123 -0.28 -14.09 -21.13
C ILE A 123 -1.76 -14.03 -21.46
N ILE A 124 -2.57 -13.65 -20.47
CA ILE A 124 -3.99 -13.35 -20.64
C ILE A 124 -4.09 -11.91 -21.18
N LYS A 125 -4.23 -11.76 -22.49
CA LYS A 125 -4.22 -10.46 -23.19
C LYS A 125 -5.37 -9.52 -22.81
N ASP A 126 -6.42 -10.05 -22.20
CA ASP A 126 -7.64 -9.29 -21.84
C ASP A 126 -7.61 -8.70 -20.42
N LEU A 127 -6.50 -8.83 -19.69
CA LEU A 127 -6.32 -8.30 -18.34
C LEU A 127 -4.95 -7.61 -18.23
N ILE A 128 -4.91 -6.31 -18.51
CA ILE A 128 -3.76 -5.46 -18.19
C ILE A 128 -4.06 -4.76 -16.87
N ILE A 129 -3.12 -4.79 -15.93
CA ILE A 129 -3.19 -4.00 -14.70
C ILE A 129 -2.89 -2.55 -15.09
N GLU A 130 -3.92 -1.70 -15.19
CA GLU A 130 -3.77 -0.24 -15.36
C GLU A 130 -3.20 0.44 -14.11
#